data_AF-A0A817SQA8-F1
#
_entry.id   AF-A0A817SQA8-F1
#
_cell.length_a   1.000
_cell.length_b   1.000
_cell.length_c   1.000
_cell.angle_alpha   90.00
_cell.angle_beta   90.00
_cell.angle_gamma   90.00
#
_symmetry.space_group_name_H-M   'P 1'
#
loop_
_entity.id
_entity.type
_entity.pdbx_description
1 polymer ?
#
loop_
_entity_poly.entity_id
_entity_poly.type
_entity_poly.pdbx_seq_one_letter_code
_entity_poly.pdbx_strand_id
1 'polypeptide(L)'
;MDGTIAPLPDIKCLADKYNALVFVDECHATGFFGRTGRETEEYFNMIGTIDIINSILGKALGGAAGEYTTGSKALIDLLQQRSRPYLFSDTLPPFVKFSKSCIRK
;
A
#
# COMPACT_ATOMS: atom_id res chain seq x y z
N MET A 1 -17.15 2.79 1.20
CA MET A 1 -18.53 2.51 0.77
C MET A 1 -19.04 3.62 -0.13
N ASP A 2 -18.78 4.89 0.19
CA ASP A 2 -19.29 6.04 -0.59
C ASP A 2 -18.51 6.35 -1.87
N GLY A 3 -17.38 5.67 -2.13
CA GLY A 3 -16.58 5.87 -3.34
C GLY A 3 -15.88 7.23 -3.43
N THR A 4 -15.81 7.97 -2.32
CA THR A 4 -15.15 9.27 -2.25
C THR A 4 -13.63 9.12 -2.24
N ILE A 5 -12.95 10.00 -2.96
CA ILE A 5 -11.48 10.08 -2.97
C ILE A 5 -11.05 10.90 -1.75
N ALA A 6 -10.11 10.37 -0.96
CA ALA A 6 -9.56 11.10 0.17
C ALA A 6 -8.74 12.32 -0.31
N PRO A 7 -8.80 13.47 0.40
CA PRO A 7 -8.01 14.66 0.07
C PRO A 7 -6.54 14.46 0.47
N LEU A 8 -5.84 13.60 -0.29
CA LEU A 8 -4.48 13.18 0.01
C LEU A 8 -3.48 14.35 0.13
N PRO A 9 -3.53 15.40 -0.73
CA PRO A 9 -2.64 16.56 -0.59
C PRO A 9 -2.80 17.29 0.75
N ASP A 10 -4.04 17.48 1.21
CA ASP A 10 -4.33 18.18 2.46
C ASP A 10 -3.88 17.36 3.68
N ILE A 11 -4.11 16.05 3.63
CA ILE A 11 -3.65 15.11 4.66
C ILE A 11 -2.12 15.12 4.74
N LYS A 12 -1.43 15.09 3.58
CA LYS A 12 0.04 15.12 3.56
C LYS A 12 0.58 16.44 4.09
N CYS A 13 -0.04 17.57 3.74
CA CYS A 13 0.33 18.88 4.27
C CYS A 13 0.24 18.93 5.80
N LEU A 14 -0.84 18.37 6.37
CA LEU A 14 -0.99 18.26 7.82
C LEU A 14 0.06 17.32 8.43
N ALA A 15 0.32 16.17 7.79
CA ALA A 15 1.31 15.23 8.26
C ALA A 15 2.72 15.85 8.30
N ASP A 16 3.10 16.61 7.28
CA ASP A 16 4.36 17.34 7.26
C ASP A 16 4.44 18.40 8.36
N LYS A 17 3.35 19.14 8.60
CA LYS A 17 3.27 20.13 9.67
C LYS A 17 3.47 19.54 11.07
N TYR A 18 2.96 18.34 11.30
CA TYR A 18 2.99 17.67 12.61
C TYR A 18 4.06 16.58 12.71
N ASN A 19 4.92 16.43 11.69
CA ASN A 19 5.92 15.36 11.60
C ASN A 19 5.32 13.96 11.85
N ALA A 20 4.20 13.70 11.19
CA ALA A 20 3.46 12.44 11.27
C ALA A 20 3.71 11.58 10.02
N LEU A 21 3.66 10.26 10.20
CA LEU A 21 3.71 9.30 9.09
C LEU A 21 2.32 9.16 8.47
N VAL A 22 2.27 9.04 7.15
CA VAL A 22 1.03 8.81 6.39
C VAL A 22 0.97 7.34 5.97
N PHE A 23 -0.07 6.66 6.45
CA PHE A 23 -0.47 5.34 6.01
C PHE A 23 -1.73 5.46 5.15
N VAL A 24 -1.71 4.92 3.93
CA VAL A 24 -2.87 4.91 3.03
C VAL A 24 -3.23 3.50 2.63
N ASP A 25 -4.53 3.20 2.74
CA ASP A 25 -5.14 1.99 2.22
C ASP A 25 -5.71 2.25 0.82
N GLU A 26 -5.11 1.59 -0.15
CA GLU A 26 -5.36 1.74 -1.56
C GLU A 26 -6.12 0.54 -2.18
N CYS A 27 -6.71 -0.32 -1.35
CA CYS A 27 -7.40 -1.53 -1.81
C CYS A 27 -8.40 -1.33 -2.96
N HIS A 28 -9.04 -0.16 -3.07
CA HIS A 28 -10.02 0.15 -4.11
C HIS A 28 -9.49 1.07 -5.21
N ALA A 29 -8.24 1.53 -5.08
CA ALA A 29 -7.65 2.50 -5.99
C ALA A 29 -6.55 1.89 -6.86
N THR A 30 -5.81 0.90 -6.34
CA THR A 30 -4.88 0.09 -7.13
C THR A 30 -5.57 -0.47 -8.36
N GLY A 31 -4.95 -0.30 -9.54
CA GLY A 31 -5.48 -0.74 -10.83
C GLY A 31 -6.49 0.19 -11.50
N PHE A 32 -7.04 1.19 -10.78
CA PHE A 32 -8.02 2.15 -11.32
C PHE A 32 -7.53 3.60 -11.34
N PHE A 33 -6.66 3.98 -10.41
CA PHE A 33 -6.17 5.34 -10.24
C PHE A 33 -4.73 5.50 -10.73
N GLY A 34 -4.45 6.65 -11.35
CA GLY A 34 -3.17 6.94 -12.01
C GLY A 34 -3.12 6.43 -13.46
N ARG A 35 -2.20 6.98 -14.26
CA ARG A 35 -2.05 6.58 -15.68
C ARG A 35 -1.61 5.14 -15.82
N THR A 36 -0.79 4.66 -14.90
CA THR A 36 -0.30 3.27 -14.87
C THR A 36 -1.14 2.36 -13.97
N GLY A 37 -2.23 2.87 -13.39
CA GLY A 37 -3.02 2.16 -12.40
C GLY A 37 -2.27 1.97 -11.07
N ARG A 38 -1.25 2.81 -10.81
CA ARG A 38 -0.34 2.57 -9.69
C ARG A 38 -1.01 2.80 -8.36
N GLU A 39 -1.87 3.83 -8.21
CA GLU A 39 -2.71 4.18 -7.03
C GLU A 39 -3.10 5.68 -6.98
N THR A 40 -3.80 6.09 -5.92
CA THR A 40 -4.19 7.48 -5.63
C THR A 40 -2.99 8.43 -5.55
N GLU A 41 -1.82 7.93 -5.15
CA GLU A 41 -0.56 8.70 -5.14
C GLU A 41 -0.16 9.18 -6.55
N GLU A 42 -0.32 8.33 -7.57
CA GLU A 42 -0.08 8.69 -8.98
C GLU A 42 -1.18 9.64 -9.48
N TYR A 43 -2.43 9.44 -9.08
CA TYR A 43 -3.55 10.30 -9.46
C TYR A 43 -3.34 11.77 -9.05
N PHE A 44 -2.79 12.01 -7.85
CA PHE A 44 -2.45 13.36 -7.38
C PHE A 44 -1.05 13.85 -7.82
N ASN A 45 -0.30 13.08 -8.62
CA ASN A 45 1.09 13.35 -8.99
C ASN A 45 2.04 13.50 -7.78
N MET A 46 1.79 12.74 -6.72
CA MET A 46 2.54 12.79 -5.45
C MET A 46 3.40 11.55 -5.22
N ILE A 47 3.88 10.91 -6.29
CA ILE A 47 4.61 9.64 -6.23
C ILE A 47 5.81 9.74 -5.28
N GLY A 48 5.87 8.83 -4.32
CA GLY A 48 6.94 8.75 -3.32
C GLY A 48 6.75 9.61 -2.08
N THR A 49 5.65 10.34 -1.94
CA THR A 49 5.39 11.22 -0.78
C THR A 49 4.71 10.52 0.40
N ILE A 50 3.99 9.41 0.14
CA ILE A 50 3.32 8.63 1.18
C ILE A 50 4.33 7.66 1.83
N ASP A 51 4.34 7.57 3.15
CA ASP A 51 5.30 6.74 3.89
C ASP A 51 4.99 5.24 3.78
N ILE A 52 3.69 4.90 3.91
CA ILE A 52 3.23 3.52 3.89
C ILE A 52 1.98 3.40 3.03
N ILE A 53 2.00 2.44 2.13
CA ILE A 53 0.87 2.12 1.27
C ILE A 53 0.50 0.67 1.51
N ASN A 54 -0.78 0.40 1.72
CA ASN A 54 -1.29 -0.96 1.82
C ASN A 54 -2.35 -1.21 0.76
N SER A 55 -2.34 -2.38 0.14
CA SER A 55 -3.40 -2.76 -0.81
C SER A 55 -3.53 -4.28 -0.91
N ILE A 56 -4.60 -4.71 -1.57
CA ILE A 56 -4.90 -6.12 -1.79
C ILE A 56 -4.87 -6.48 -3.26
N LEU A 57 -4.51 -7.73 -3.52
CA LEU A 57 -4.45 -8.31 -4.85
C LEU A 57 -5.80 -8.88 -5.29
N GLY A 58 -6.68 -9.13 -4.34
CA GLY A 58 -7.97 -9.80 -4.55
C GLY A 58 -9.04 -8.95 -5.25
N LYS A 59 -8.73 -7.72 -5.67
CA LYS A 59 -9.66 -6.80 -6.33
C LYS A 59 -9.27 -6.57 -7.78
N ALA A 60 -8.82 -5.36 -8.11
CA ALA A 60 -8.51 -4.94 -9.48
C ALA A 60 -7.42 -5.80 -10.14
N LEU A 61 -6.57 -6.45 -9.34
CA LEU A 61 -5.46 -7.29 -9.78
C LEU A 61 -5.89 -8.75 -10.05
N GLY A 62 -7.11 -8.94 -10.57
CA GLY A 62 -7.58 -10.23 -11.08
C GLY A 62 -8.01 -11.25 -10.03
N GLY A 63 -8.37 -10.81 -8.82
CA GLY A 63 -8.84 -11.72 -7.77
C GLY A 63 -7.74 -12.59 -7.15
N ALA A 64 -6.47 -12.21 -7.32
CA ALA A 64 -5.34 -12.95 -6.76
C ALA A 64 -5.36 -12.92 -5.22
N ALA A 65 -4.95 -14.02 -4.58
CA ALA A 65 -4.91 -14.09 -3.14
C ALA A 65 -3.71 -13.32 -2.57
N GLY A 66 -3.96 -12.49 -1.55
CA GLY A 66 -2.92 -11.82 -0.78
C GLY A 66 -3.03 -10.30 -0.77
N GLU A 67 -2.11 -9.72 -0.02
CA GLU A 67 -2.00 -8.30 0.24
C GLU A 67 -0.54 -7.88 0.23
N TYR A 68 -0.29 -6.61 -0.06
CA TYR A 68 1.04 -6.05 -0.01
C TYR A 68 1.05 -4.72 0.73
N THR A 69 2.10 -4.53 1.53
CA THR A 69 2.44 -3.25 2.13
C THR A 69 3.73 -2.74 1.51
N THR A 70 3.76 -1.47 1.13
CA THR A 70 4.98 -0.80 0.65
C THR A 70 5.39 0.31 1.58
N GLY A 71 6.69 0.55 1.68
CA GLY A 71 7.24 1.60 2.53
C GLY A 71 8.75 1.52 2.62
N SER A 72 9.32 2.21 3.61
CA SER A 72 10.76 2.24 3.83
C SER A 72 11.31 0.87 4.21
N LYS A 73 12.57 0.60 3.83
CA LYS A 73 13.24 -0.66 4.17
C LYS A 73 13.21 -0.95 5.68
N ALA A 74 13.46 0.07 6.51
CA ALA A 74 13.45 -0.07 7.96
C ALA A 74 12.07 -0.51 8.48
N LEU A 75 10.99 0.04 7.91
CA LEU A 75 9.63 -0.34 8.25
C LEU A 75 9.31 -1.78 7.82
N ILE A 76 9.68 -2.15 6.59
CA ILE A 76 9.48 -3.51 6.09
C ILE A 76 10.24 -4.53 6.93
N ASP A 77 11.51 -4.27 7.25
CA ASP A 77 12.33 -5.16 8.07
C ASP A 77 11.73 -5.30 9.49
N LEU A 78 11.17 -4.22 10.05
CA LEU A 78 10.46 -4.24 11.34
C LEU A 78 9.17 -5.08 11.27
N LEU A 79 8.35 -4.90 10.24
CA LEU A 79 7.12 -5.67 10.05
C LEU A 79 7.43 -7.16 9.90
N GLN A 80 8.47 -7.53 9.15
CA GLN A 80 8.88 -8.93 9.00
C GLN A 80 9.28 -9.58 10.32
N GLN A 81 9.89 -8.82 11.24
CA GLN A 81 10.34 -9.32 12.53
C GLN A 81 9.28 -9.30 13.63
N ARG A 82 8.21 -8.51 13.48
CA ARG A 82 7.23 -8.24 14.56
C ARG A 82 5.79 -8.58 14.21
N SER A 83 5.43 -8.61 12.93
CA SER A 83 4.07 -8.88 12.49
C SER A 83 3.69 -10.34 12.75
N ARG A 84 2.77 -10.58 13.67
CA ARG A 84 2.25 -11.93 13.96
C ARG A 84 1.65 -12.59 12.72
N PRO A 85 0.82 -11.90 11.90
CA PRO A 85 0.32 -12.48 10.64
C PRO A 85 1.45 -12.93 9.72
N TYR A 86 2.56 -12.19 9.65
CA TYR A 86 3.69 -12.55 8.81
C TYR A 86 4.51 -13.73 9.37
N LEU A 87 4.69 -13.78 10.70
CA LEU A 87 5.53 -14.79 11.36
C LEU A 87 4.86 -16.15 11.54
N PHE A 88 3.53 -16.18 11.72
CA PHE A 88 2.79 -17.39 12.11
C PHE A 88 1.82 -17.89 11.04
N SER A 89 1.88 -17.33 9.83
CA SER A 89 1.05 -17.79 8.70
C SER A 89 1.92 -18.32 7.58
N ASP A 90 1.40 -19.31 6.86
CA ASP A 90 2.07 -19.84 5.68
C ASP A 90 2.15 -18.78 4.58
N THR A 91 3.27 -18.79 3.85
CA THR A 91 3.44 -17.88 2.71
C THR A 91 2.53 -18.29 1.55
N LEU A 92 2.14 -17.30 0.73
CA LEU A 92 1.36 -17.53 -0.49
C LEU A 92 1.95 -18.63 -1.39
N PRO A 93 1.10 -19.42 -2.08
CA PRO A 93 1.54 -20.43 -3.04
C PRO A 93 2.49 -19.86 -4.10
N PRO A 94 3.49 -20.62 -4.58
CA PRO A 94 4.47 -20.15 -5.57
C PRO A 94 3.85 -19.54 -6.84
N PHE A 95 2.72 -20.09 -7.29
CA PHE A 95 1.99 -19.58 -8.47
C PHE A 95 1.34 -18.21 -8.23
N VAL A 96 1.04 -17.86 -6.98
CA VAL A 96 0.45 -16.57 -6.57
C VAL A 96 1.54 -15.56 -6.18
N LYS A 97 2.76 -16.02 -5.85
CA LYS A 97 3.92 -15.26 -5.33
C LYS A 97 4.53 -14.20 -6.27
N PHE A 98 3.85 -13.81 -7.35
CA PHE A 98 4.33 -12.73 -8.21
C PHE A 98 4.35 -11.37 -7.46
N SER A 99 3.59 -11.25 -6.38
CA SER A 99 3.61 -10.10 -5.46
C SER A 99 4.34 -10.47 -4.15
N LYS A 100 5.34 -9.66 -3.77
CA LYS A 100 5.86 -9.72 -2.40
C LYS A 100 4.83 -9.09 -1.48
N SER A 101 4.51 -9.73 -0.36
CA SER A 101 3.60 -9.15 0.65
C SER A 101 4.16 -7.90 1.33
N CYS A 102 5.46 -7.64 1.14
CA CYS A 102 6.12 -6.41 1.53
C CYS A 102 7.05 -5.96 0.38
N ILE A 103 6.69 -4.87 -0.30
CA ILE A 103 7.45 -4.34 -1.46
C ILE A 103 8.18 -3.08 -1.03
N ARG A 104 9.48 -2.98 -1.35
CA ARG A 104 10.24 -1.75 -1.08
C ARG A 104 9.80 -0.67 -2.05
N LYS A 105 9.58 0.53 -1.53
CA LYS A 105 9.34 1.73 -2.34
C LYS A 105 10.61 2.15 -3.08
#